data_AF-A0A0B6XTA3-F1
#
_entry.id   AF-A0A0B6XTA3-F1
#
_cell.length_a   1.000
_cell.length_b   1.000
_cell.length_c   1.000
_cell.angle_alpha   90.00
_cell.angle_beta   90.00
_cell.angle_gamma   90.00
#
_symmetry.space_group_name_H-M   'P 1'
#
loop_
_entity.id
_entity.type
_entity.pdbx_description
1 polymer ?
#
loop_
_entity_poly.entity_id
_entity_poly.type
_entity_poly.pdbx_seq_one_letter_code
_entity_poly.pdbx_strand_id
1 'polypeptide(L)'
;TSSKLSWEEMSSKVLSYYPKYSPDGIQNHCISGTIVARGDKHNTFTSAVKKGLDKKIQKGMNFVTWNPYPLDCWRASVNTIGSKKSCSLTVATNSTC
;
A
#
# COMPACT_ATOMS: atom_id res chain seq x y z
N THR A 1 -2.58 -14.77 -21.86
CA THR A 1 -2.46 -15.11 -20.43
C THR A 1 -2.23 -13.83 -19.66
N SER A 2 -3.24 -13.31 -18.93
CA SER A 2 -3.06 -12.09 -18.13
C SER A 2 -2.18 -12.42 -16.92
N SER A 3 -0.97 -11.86 -16.86
CA SER A 3 -0.10 -12.04 -15.70
C SER A 3 -0.75 -11.36 -14.50
N LYS A 4 -0.90 -12.11 -13.41
CA LYS A 4 -1.29 -11.51 -12.12
C LYS A 4 -0.07 -10.77 -11.60
N LEU A 5 -0.18 -9.46 -11.43
CA LEU A 5 0.82 -8.68 -10.72
C LEU A 5 0.96 -9.21 -9.29
N SER A 6 2.19 -9.28 -8.81
CA SER A 6 2.52 -9.52 -7.40
C SER A 6 2.07 -8.36 -6.51
N TRP A 7 2.01 -8.57 -5.19
CA TRP A 7 1.72 -7.50 -4.24
C TRP A 7 2.82 -6.43 -4.24
N GLU A 8 4.06 -6.83 -4.49
CA GLU A 8 5.22 -5.97 -4.63
C GLU A 8 5.08 -5.05 -5.86
N GLU A 9 4.64 -5.58 -7.00
CA GLU A 9 4.40 -4.77 -8.20
C GLU A 9 3.20 -3.84 -8.02
N MET A 10 2.09 -4.34 -7.46
CA MET A 10 0.92 -3.50 -7.16
C MET A 10 1.25 -2.37 -6.18
N SER A 11 2.01 -2.65 -5.12
CA SER A 11 2.46 -1.61 -4.18
C SER A 11 3.34 -0.57 -4.85
N SER A 12 4.26 -1.00 -5.73
CA SER A 12 5.16 -0.09 -6.45
C SER A 12 4.37 0.84 -7.37
N LYS A 13 3.33 0.31 -8.01
CA LYS A 13 2.41 1.09 -8.83
C LYS A 13 1.58 2.08 -8.00
N VAL A 14 1.10 1.69 -6.82
CA VAL A 14 0.39 2.65 -5.94
C VAL A 14 1.35 3.76 -5.47
N LEU A 15 2.57 3.39 -5.09
CA LEU A 15 3.60 4.33 -4.62
C LEU A 15 4.03 5.33 -5.70
N SER A 16 3.98 4.97 -6.99
CA SER A 16 4.31 5.91 -8.07
C SER A 16 3.28 7.03 -8.24
N TYR A 17 2.06 6.85 -7.73
CA TYR A 17 1.01 7.89 -7.74
C TYR A 17 0.91 8.66 -6.42
N TYR A 18 1.72 8.33 -5.42
CA TYR A 18 1.67 8.98 -4.11
C TYR A 18 2.39 10.34 -4.15
N PRO A 19 1.75 11.45 -3.76
CA PRO A 19 2.34 12.79 -3.80
C PRO A 19 3.33 12.99 -2.66
N LYS A 20 4.62 12.75 -2.94
CA LYS A 20 5.71 12.88 -1.95
C LYS A 20 6.11 14.32 -1.65
N TYR A 21 5.73 15.24 -2.52
CA TYR A 21 6.07 16.66 -2.40
C TYR A 21 4.81 17.48 -2.67
N SER A 22 4.69 18.60 -1.97
CA SER A 22 3.70 19.64 -2.28
C SER A 22 4.04 20.32 -3.63
N PRO A 23 3.12 21.10 -4.22
CA PRO A 23 3.41 21.90 -5.41
C PRO A 23 4.62 22.84 -5.25
N ASP A 24 4.90 23.27 -4.01
CA ASP A 24 6.03 24.15 -3.66
C ASP A 24 7.34 23.38 -3.43
N GLY A 25 7.35 22.06 -3.62
CA GLY A 25 8.53 21.22 -3.47
C GLY A 25 8.85 20.82 -2.02
N ILE A 26 7.96 21.12 -1.06
CA ILE A 26 8.11 20.71 0.33
C ILE A 26 7.80 19.22 0.44
N GLN A 27 8.64 18.47 1.15
CA GLN A 27 8.44 17.03 1.33
C GLN A 27 7.24 16.75 2.24
N ASN A 28 6.28 15.99 1.72
CA ASN A 28 5.16 15.47 2.51
C ASN A 28 5.60 14.26 3.32
N HIS A 29 5.14 14.20 4.56
CA HIS A 29 5.34 13.07 5.46
C HIS A 29 4.03 12.36 5.74
N CYS A 30 4.03 11.04 5.63
CA CYS A 30 2.86 10.24 5.99
C CYS A 30 2.87 10.00 7.51
N ILE A 31 1.81 10.42 8.20
CA ILE A 31 1.67 10.28 9.65
C ILE A 31 1.14 8.89 9.99
N SER A 32 0.10 8.47 9.27
CA SER A 32 -0.52 7.16 9.38
C SER A 32 -1.12 6.72 8.05
N GLY A 33 -1.28 5.42 7.86
CA GLY A 33 -1.90 4.90 6.66
C GLY A 33 -2.48 3.51 6.86
N THR A 34 -3.40 3.16 5.98
CA THR A 34 -4.03 1.85 5.92
C THR A 34 -3.94 1.33 4.50
N ILE A 35 -3.40 0.13 4.34
CA ILE A 35 -3.37 -0.59 3.08
C ILE A 35 -4.34 -1.77 3.11
N VAL A 36 -5.16 -1.88 2.08
CA VAL A 36 -6.18 -2.92 1.97
C VAL A 36 -5.97 -3.72 0.68
N ALA A 37 -5.54 -4.98 0.84
CA ALA A 37 -5.41 -5.93 -0.26
C ALA A 37 -6.71 -6.73 -0.43
N ARG A 38 -7.35 -6.65 -1.61
CA ARG A 38 -8.59 -7.37 -1.89
C ARG A 38 -8.39 -8.43 -2.98
N GLY A 39 -9.13 -9.53 -2.88
CA GLY A 39 -9.01 -10.68 -3.79
C GLY A 39 -7.96 -11.71 -3.36
N ASP A 40 -7.41 -11.60 -2.15
CA ASP A 40 -6.39 -12.51 -1.63
C ASP A 40 -7.01 -13.76 -0.99
N LYS A 41 -7.26 -14.77 -1.83
CA LYS A 41 -7.86 -16.04 -1.38
C LYS A 41 -6.92 -16.93 -0.58
N HIS A 42 -5.61 -16.74 -0.72
CA HIS A 42 -4.59 -17.66 -0.21
C HIS A 42 -3.67 -17.03 0.82
N ASN A 43 -4.06 -15.89 1.42
CA ASN A 43 -3.27 -15.19 2.44
C ASN A 43 -1.85 -14.82 1.96
N THR A 44 -1.71 -14.57 0.65
CA THR A 44 -0.44 -14.24 0.00
C THR A 44 0.01 -12.83 0.35
N PHE A 45 -0.92 -11.91 0.63
CA PHE A 45 -0.60 -10.54 1.03
C PHE A 45 0.06 -10.50 2.41
N THR A 46 -0.48 -11.23 3.39
CA THR A 46 0.14 -11.32 4.73
C THR A 46 1.54 -11.93 4.66
N SER A 47 1.76 -12.88 3.75
CA SER A 47 3.09 -13.46 3.51
C SER A 47 4.06 -12.41 2.93
N ALA A 48 3.61 -11.55 2.01
CA ALA A 48 4.40 -10.45 1.48
C ALA A 48 4.72 -9.39 2.55
N VAL A 49 3.75 -9.03 3.40
CA VAL A 49 3.95 -8.14 4.55
C VAL A 49 5.02 -8.69 5.49
N LYS A 50 4.94 -9.99 5.86
CA LYS A 50 5.98 -10.64 6.68
C LYS A 50 7.37 -10.63 6.04
N LYS A 51 7.45 -10.55 4.72
CA LYS A 51 8.70 -10.45 3.95
C LYS A 51 9.21 -9.00 3.80
N GLY A 52 8.55 -8.01 4.38
CA GLY A 52 8.99 -6.62 4.40
C GLY A 52 8.31 -5.70 3.38
N LEU A 53 7.19 -6.12 2.79
CA LEU A 53 6.40 -5.25 1.91
C LEU A 53 5.94 -3.96 2.63
N ASP A 54 5.55 -4.07 3.90
CA ASP A 54 5.20 -2.96 4.77
C ASP A 54 6.34 -1.95 4.91
N LYS A 55 7.56 -2.41 5.15
CA LYS A 55 8.76 -1.54 5.24
C LYS A 55 9.02 -0.81 3.93
N LYS A 56 8.83 -1.48 2.79
CA LYS A 56 8.95 -0.87 1.46
C LYS A 56 7.91 0.23 1.25
N ILE A 57 6.66 -0.01 1.66
CA ILE A 57 5.58 0.98 1.58
C ILE A 57 5.89 2.16 2.51
N GLN A 58 6.30 1.89 3.74
CA GLN A 58 6.62 2.93 4.72
C GLN A 58 7.73 3.86 4.22
N LYS A 59 8.81 3.28 3.69
CA LYS A 59 9.89 4.05 3.04
C LYS A 59 9.39 4.81 1.81
N GLY A 60 8.51 4.20 1.02
CA GLY A 60 7.99 4.79 -0.21
C GLY A 60 7.10 6.02 0.01
N MET A 61 6.39 6.09 1.14
CA MET A 61 5.44 7.17 1.48
C MET A 61 6.00 8.19 2.49
N ASN A 62 7.30 8.14 2.80
CA ASN A 62 7.95 9.05 3.77
C ASN A 62 7.26 9.06 5.14
N PHE A 63 6.99 7.88 5.70
CA PHE A 63 6.37 7.81 7.01
C PHE A 63 7.22 8.47 8.11
N VAL A 64 6.57 9.14 9.04
CA VAL A 64 7.20 9.77 10.19
C VAL A 64 7.87 8.74 11.11
N THR A 65 8.97 9.13 11.76
CA THR A 65 9.77 8.23 12.60
C THR A 65 9.26 8.10 14.04
N TRP A 66 8.46 9.07 14.51
CA TRP A 66 7.94 9.07 15.87
C TRP A 66 6.75 8.12 16.07
N ASN A 67 6.08 7.71 14.99
CA ASN A 67 4.96 6.77 15.06
C ASN A 67 5.48 5.33 14.91
N PRO A 68 5.46 4.49 15.97
CA PRO A 68 6.00 3.14 15.93
C PRO A 68 5.14 2.15 15.11
N TYR A 69 3.86 2.47 14.87
CA TYR A 69 2.92 1.62 14.13
C TYR A 69 2.18 2.43 13.07
N PRO A 70 2.89 2.96 12.06
CA PRO A 70 2.30 3.97 11.20
C PRO A 70 1.44 3.40 10.06
N LEU A 71 1.56 2.09 9.77
CA LEU A 71 0.87 1.46 8.66
C LEU A 71 0.09 0.22 9.11
N ASP A 72 -1.24 0.27 8.94
CA ASP A 72 -2.12 -0.87 9.12
C ASP A 72 -2.29 -1.66 7.83
N CYS A 73 -2.12 -2.98 7.90
CA CYS A 73 -2.25 -3.88 6.75
C CYS A 73 -3.49 -4.78 6.87
N TRP A 74 -4.46 -4.58 5.98
CA TRP A 74 -5.70 -5.34 5.94
C TRP A 74 -5.83 -6.15 4.65
N ARG A 75 -6.64 -7.21 4.72
CA ARG A 75 -6.98 -8.00 3.54
C ARG A 75 -8.45 -8.39 3.49
N ALA A 76 -8.92 -8.64 2.27
CA ALA A 76 -10.21 -9.25 1.99
C ALA A 76 -10.06 -10.34 0.92
N SER A 77 -10.78 -11.45 1.08
CA SER A 77 -10.78 -12.56 0.12
C SER A 77 -11.50 -12.22 -1.20
N VAL A 78 -12.40 -11.23 -1.16
CA VAL A 78 -13.20 -10.78 -2.30
C VAL A 78 -12.72 -9.41 -2.76
N ASN A 79 -12.57 -9.23 -4.08
CA ASN A 79 -12.34 -7.94 -4.69
C ASN A 79 -13.68 -7.29 -5.08
N THR A 80 -13.97 -6.11 -4.55
CA THR A 80 -15.20 -5.33 -4.83
C THR A 80 -15.02 -4.24 -5.88
N ILE A 81 -13.78 -3.90 -6.24
CA ILE A 81 -13.43 -2.77 -7.13
C ILE A 81 -13.12 -3.26 -8.56
N GLY A 82 -13.46 -4.50 -8.89
CA GLY A 82 -13.20 -5.07 -10.21
C GLY A 82 -13.76 -6.48 -10.38
N SER A 83 -13.23 -7.23 -11.35
CA SER A 83 -13.65 -8.61 -11.59
C SER A 83 -13.40 -9.50 -10.36
N LYS A 84 -14.25 -10.52 -10.14
CA LYS A 84 -14.07 -11.52 -9.07
C LYS A 84 -12.77 -12.33 -9.19
N LYS A 85 -12.07 -12.25 -10.32
CA LYS A 85 -10.81 -12.96 -10.61
C LYS A 85 -9.57 -12.07 -10.46
N SER A 86 -9.73 -10.78 -10.20
CA SER A 86 -8.63 -9.83 -10.03
C SER A 86 -8.41 -9.46 -8.56
N CYS A 87 -7.22 -8.95 -8.28
CA CYS A 87 -6.87 -8.36 -7.00
C CYS A 87 -6.87 -6.83 -7.11
N SER A 88 -7.03 -6.15 -5.98
CA SER A 88 -6.82 -4.70 -5.88
C SER A 88 -6.06 -4.35 -4.60
N LEU A 89 -5.39 -3.20 -4.64
CA LEU A 89 -4.67 -2.64 -3.52
C LEU A 89 -5.11 -1.18 -3.36
N THR A 90 -5.69 -0.85 -2.22
CA THR A 90 -6.06 0.51 -1.87
C THR A 90 -5.20 0.99 -0.72
N VAL A 91 -4.78 2.24 -0.78
CA VAL A 91 -4.07 2.91 0.30
C VAL A 91 -4.87 4.14 0.68
N ALA A 92 -5.13 4.30 1.96
CA ALA A 92 -5.61 5.53 2.57
C ALA A 92 -4.50 6.08 3.47
N THR A 93 -4.18 7.36 3.35
CA THR A 93 -3.08 8.00 4.10
C THR A 93 -3.57 9.26 4.78
N ASN A 94 -3.01 9.53 5.96
CA ASN A 94 -3.04 10.83 6.62
C ASN A 94 -1.63 11.41 6.53
N SER A 95 -1.46 12.52 5.83
CA SER A 95 -0.16 13.08 5.49
C SER A 95 -0.13 14.58 5.78
N THR A 96 1.07 15.10 6.04
CA THR A 96 1.29 16.55 6.10
C THR A 96 1.12 17.15 4.70
N CYS A 97 0.57 18.35 4.65
CA CYS A 97 0.41 19.17 3.45
C CYS A 97 1.60 20.11 3.23
#